data_AF-A0A2W6CSN2-F1
#
_entry.id   AF-A0A2W6CSN2-F1
#
_cell.length_a   1.000
_cell.length_b   1.000
_cell.length_c   1.000
_cell.angle_alpha   90.00
_cell.angle_beta   90.00
_cell.angle_gamma   90.00
#
_symmetry.space_group_name_H-M   'P 1'
#
loop_
_entity.id
_entity.type
_entity.pdbx_description
1 polymer ?
#
loop_
_entity_poly.entity_id
_entity_poly.type
_entity_poly.pdbx_seq_one_letter_code
_entity_poly.pdbx_strand_id
1 'polypeptide(L)'
;MPTGPVLSAAGRKLKAKRAGLTRHRGPDHAETVEAERDYRAEVLAEHVRKVVDSFPPLTSTQRDKIATLLGGPATRSESTPAA
;
A
#
# COMPACT_ATOMS: atom_id res chain seq x y z
N MET A 1 8.13 -25.61 -2.10
CA MET A 1 8.11 -24.49 -1.13
C MET A 1 7.36 -23.32 -1.76
N PRO A 2 6.33 -22.74 -1.14
CA PRO A 2 5.71 -21.53 -1.68
C PRO A 2 6.74 -20.39 -1.61
N THR A 3 7.20 -19.91 -2.76
CA THR A 3 8.17 -18.81 -2.92
C THR A 3 7.51 -17.42 -2.88
N GLY A 4 6.24 -17.34 -2.49
CA GLY A 4 5.50 -16.09 -2.36
C GLY A 4 5.59 -15.51 -0.94
N PRO A 5 5.53 -14.18 -0.78
CA PRO A 5 5.43 -13.57 0.53
C PRO A 5 4.21 -14.11 1.29
N VAL A 6 4.42 -14.54 2.55
CA VAL A 6 3.31 -14.86 3.45
C VAL A 6 2.56 -13.56 3.72
N LEU A 7 1.40 -13.40 3.10
CA LEU A 7 0.51 -12.25 3.26
C LEU A 7 0.00 -12.18 4.70
N SER A 8 -0.08 -10.97 5.26
CA SER A 8 -0.72 -10.71 6.54
C SER A 8 -2.20 -11.10 6.51
N ALA A 9 -2.83 -11.15 7.69
CA ALA A 9 -4.28 -11.38 7.78
C ALA A 9 -5.08 -10.33 6.97
N ALA A 10 -4.64 -9.06 7.00
CA ALA A 10 -5.25 -7.99 6.21
C ALA A 10 -5.05 -8.23 4.70
N GLY A 11 -3.83 -8.55 4.27
CA GLY A 11 -3.52 -8.86 2.87
C GLY A 11 -4.31 -10.06 2.34
N ARG A 12 -4.49 -11.11 3.16
CA ARG A 12 -5.33 -12.28 2.81
C ARG A 12 -6.81 -11.90 2.67
N LYS A 13 -7.34 -11.07 3.57
CA LYS A 13 -8.73 -10.58 3.51
C LYS A 13 -8.97 -9.75 2.25
N LEU A 14 -8.06 -8.82 1.92
CA LEU A 14 -8.15 -7.98 0.73
C LEU A 14 -8.02 -8.80 -0.57
N LYS A 15 -7.13 -9.80 -0.59
CA LYS A 15 -7.02 -10.76 -1.69
C LYS A 15 -8.34 -11.50 -1.94
N ALA A 16 -8.97 -12.00 -0.87
CA ALA A 16 -10.25 -12.69 -0.95
C ALA A 16 -11.38 -11.76 -1.42
N LYS A 17 -11.45 -10.53 -0.87
CA LYS A 17 -12.40 -9.49 -1.29
C LYS A 17 -12.26 -9.19 -2.78
N ARG A 18 -11.05 -8.91 -3.25
CA ARG A 18 -10.76 -8.67 -4.68
C ARG A 18 -11.21 -9.84 -5.54
N ALA A 19 -10.85 -11.07 -5.18
CA ALA A 19 -11.21 -12.26 -5.95
C ALA A 19 -12.73 -12.47 -6.04
N GLY A 20 -13.46 -12.24 -4.95
CA GLY A 20 -14.93 -12.27 -4.94
C GLY A 20 -15.52 -11.20 -5.87
N LEU A 21 -15.03 -9.97 -5.78
CA LEU A 21 -15.48 -8.85 -6.60
C LEU A 21 -15.21 -9.08 -8.09
N THR A 22 -14.01 -9.51 -8.44
CA THR A 22 -13.66 -9.87 -9.83
C THR A 22 -14.59 -10.96 -10.37
N ARG A 23 -14.90 -11.99 -9.56
CA ARG A 23 -15.79 -13.09 -9.99
C ARG A 23 -17.24 -12.63 -10.23
N HIS A 24 -17.77 -11.75 -9.38
CA HIS A 24 -19.18 -11.35 -9.44
C HIS A 24 -19.45 -10.14 -10.34
N ARG A 25 -18.48 -9.22 -10.47
CA ARG A 25 -18.67 -7.93 -11.14
C ARG A 25 -17.71 -7.68 -12.30
N GLY A 26 -16.70 -8.52 -12.46
CA GLY A 26 -15.65 -8.35 -13.46
C GLY A 26 -14.49 -7.46 -12.98
N PRO A 27 -13.39 -7.43 -13.75
CA PRO A 27 -12.15 -6.74 -13.40
C PRO A 27 -12.28 -5.20 -13.40
N ASP A 28 -13.06 -4.63 -14.33
CA ASP A 28 -13.13 -3.18 -14.55
C ASP A 28 -14.20 -2.48 -13.72
N HIS A 29 -14.99 -3.23 -12.94
CA HIS A 29 -15.98 -2.65 -12.05
C HIS A 29 -15.31 -1.79 -10.97
N ALA A 30 -15.87 -0.62 -10.67
CA ALA A 30 -15.29 0.35 -9.74
C ALA A 30 -14.87 -0.29 -8.39
N GLU A 31 -15.75 -1.09 -7.77
CA GLU A 31 -15.41 -1.80 -6.53
C GLU A 31 -14.25 -2.79 -6.66
N THR A 32 -14.10 -3.44 -7.82
CA THR A 32 -12.99 -4.38 -8.08
C THR A 32 -11.67 -3.62 -8.18
N VAL A 33 -11.68 -2.47 -8.87
CA VAL A 33 -10.51 -1.58 -8.99
C VAL A 33 -10.10 -1.05 -7.62
N GLU A 34 -11.05 -0.59 -6.81
CA GLU A 34 -10.76 -0.14 -5.44
C GLU A 34 -10.21 -1.28 -4.58
N ALA A 35 -10.79 -2.48 -4.65
CA ALA A 35 -10.28 -3.62 -3.92
C ALA A 35 -8.88 -4.07 -4.39
N GLU A 36 -8.54 -3.88 -5.67
CA GLU A 36 -7.17 -4.08 -6.14
C GLU A 36 -6.23 -3.01 -5.57
N ARG A 37 -6.61 -1.73 -5.57
CA ARG A 37 -5.81 -0.64 -4.97
C ARG A 37 -5.54 -0.92 -3.50
N ASP A 38 -6.57 -1.28 -2.73
CA ASP A 38 -6.45 -1.67 -1.32
C ASP A 38 -5.44 -2.81 -1.14
N TYR A 39 -5.60 -3.89 -1.93
CA TYR A 39 -4.73 -5.06 -1.86
C TYR A 39 -3.27 -4.71 -2.17
N ARG A 40 -3.04 -3.89 -3.20
CA ARG A 40 -1.69 -3.46 -3.59
C ARG A 40 -1.05 -2.56 -2.52
N ALA A 41 -1.84 -1.67 -1.91
CA ALA A 41 -1.38 -0.82 -0.82
C ALA A 41 -0.93 -1.65 0.39
N GLU A 42 -1.70 -2.67 0.78
CA GLU A 42 -1.33 -3.55 1.90
C GLU A 42 -0.08 -4.38 1.58
N VAL A 43 0.04 -4.91 0.36
CA VAL A 43 1.25 -5.64 -0.08
C VAL A 43 2.49 -4.74 -0.01
N LEU A 44 2.38 -3.48 -0.43
CA LEU A 44 3.46 -2.51 -0.32
C LEU A 44 3.81 -2.22 1.14
N ALA A 45 2.81 -1.99 1.99
CA ALA A 45 3.02 -1.73 3.41
C ALA A 45 3.74 -2.90 4.10
N GLU A 46 3.38 -4.15 3.77
CA GLU A 46 4.08 -5.34 4.27
C GLU A 46 5.53 -5.41 3.79
N HIS A 47 5.78 -5.07 2.53
CA HIS A 47 7.14 -5.06 1.99
C HIS A 47 7.98 -3.99 2.69
N VAL A 48 7.46 -2.78 2.85
CA VAL A 48 8.13 -1.69 3.58
C VAL A 48 8.39 -2.10 5.02
N ARG A 49 7.44 -2.71 5.72
CA ARG A 49 7.63 -3.21 7.09
C ARG A 49 8.79 -4.20 7.17
N LYS A 50 8.81 -5.21 6.30
CA LYS A 50 9.91 -6.20 6.25
C LYS A 50 11.27 -5.57 6.01
N VAL A 51 11.33 -4.59 5.11
CA VAL A 51 12.55 -3.86 4.83
C VAL A 51 12.96 -3.02 6.04
N VAL A 52 12.06 -2.25 6.64
CA VAL A 52 12.39 -1.43 7.81
C VAL A 52 12.83 -2.29 9.01
N ASP A 53 12.16 -3.42 9.25
CA ASP A 53 12.48 -4.35 10.34
C ASP A 53 13.85 -5.03 10.14
N SER A 54 14.36 -5.12 8.91
CA SER A 54 15.68 -5.70 8.62
C SER A 54 16.84 -4.72 8.84
N PHE A 55 16.56 -3.44 9.06
CA PHE A 55 17.58 -2.42 9.31
C PHE A 55 17.76 -2.20 10.83
N PRO A 56 18.94 -1.74 11.27
CA PRO A 56 19.09 -1.18 12.60
C PRO A 56 18.04 -0.07 12.84
N PRO A 57 17.66 0.21 14.11
CA PRO A 57 16.69 1.25 14.43
C PRO A 57 17.02 2.58 13.73
N LEU A 58 16.11 3.02 12.86
CA LEU A 58 16.29 4.24 12.09
C LEU A 58 16.23 5.47 13.00
N THR A 59 17.15 6.41 12.77
CA THR A 59 17.09 7.72 13.42
C THR A 59 15.91 8.53 12.88
N SER A 60 15.47 9.55 13.62
CA SER A 60 14.41 10.47 13.17
C SER A 60 14.73 11.05 11.79
N THR A 61 15.95 11.57 11.60
CA THR A 61 16.42 12.13 10.33
C THR A 61 16.38 11.12 9.17
N GLN A 62 16.65 9.83 9.42
CA GLN A 62 16.55 8.79 8.39
C GLN A 62 15.10 8.51 8.00
N ARG A 63 14.19 8.49 8.98
CA ARG A 63 12.74 8.36 8.70
C ARG A 63 12.21 9.54 7.90
N ASP A 64 12.63 10.77 8.20
CA ASP A 64 12.21 11.97 7.47
C ASP A 64 12.66 11.92 6.00
N LYS A 65 13.89 11.46 5.75
CA LYS A 65 14.39 11.25 4.37
C LYS A 65 13.56 10.22 3.61
N ILE A 66 13.19 9.11 4.25
CA ILE A 66 12.34 8.08 3.64
C ILE A 66 10.93 8.62 3.39
N ALA A 67 10.37 9.41 4.32
CA ALA A 67 9.06 10.03 4.16
C ALA A 67 9.01 10.93 2.91
N THR A 68 10.06 11.72 2.67
CA THR A 68 10.19 12.54 1.45
C THR A 68 10.21 11.68 0.18
N LEU A 69 10.87 10.52 0.19
CA LEU A 69 10.88 9.60 -0.95
C LEU A 69 9.50 8.99 -1.22
N LEU A 70 8.75 8.67 -0.16
CA LEU A 70 7.41 8.10 -0.26
C LEU A 70 6.36 9.13 -0.72
N GLY A 71 6.57 10.42 -0.46
CA GLY A 71 5.66 11.50 -0.87
C GLY A 71 5.68 11.84 -2.37
N GLY A 72 6.71 11.42 -3.10
CA GLY A 72 6.92 11.78 -4.52
C GLY A 72 7.05 13.29 -4.77
N PRO A 73 7.36 13.74 -6.01
CA PRO A 73 7.51 15.17 -6.33
C PRO A 73 6.19 15.98 -6.39
N ALA A 74 5.04 15.47 -5.95
CA ALA A 74 3.74 16.08 -6.25
C ALA A 74 2.68 16.00 -5.12
N THR A 75 3.05 16.27 -3.88
CA THR A 75 2.10 16.80 -2.90
C THR A 75 2.59 18.12 -2.34
N ARG A 76 2.80 19.10 -3.24
CA ARG A 76 2.63 20.50 -2.86
C ARG A 76 1.16 20.61 -2.49
N SER A 77 0.87 20.57 -1.19
CA SER A 77 -0.44 20.88 -0.64
C SER A 77 -0.94 22.16 -1.32
N GLU A 78 -1.98 22.02 -2.15
CA GLU A 78 -2.79 23.15 -2.59
C GLU A 78 -3.48 23.67 -1.33
N SER A 79 -2.78 24.54 -0.62
CA SER A 79 -3.42 25.52 0.24
C SER A 79 -4.23 26.40 -0.69
N THR A 80 -5.52 26.15 -0.83
CA THR A 80 -6.47 27.09 -1.43
C THR A 80 -6.55 28.30 -0.51
N PRO A 81 -6.02 29.50 -0.86
CA PRO A 81 -6.46 30.70 -0.20
C PRO A 81 -7.83 31.05 -0.80
N ALA A 82 -8.87 30.92 0.02
CA ALA A 82 -10.17 31.51 -0.28
C ALA A 82 -10.00 33.04 -0.33
N ALA A 83 -10.37 33.64 -1.46
CA ALA A 83 -10.57 35.07 -1.64
C ALA A 83 -12.04 35.30 -1.97
#